data_AF-A0A7V2JEK2-F1
#
_entry.id   AF-A0A7V2JEK2-F1
#
_cell.length_a   1.000
_cell.length_b   1.000
_cell.length_c   1.000
_cell.angle_alpha   90.00
_cell.angle_beta   90.00
_cell.angle_gamma   90.00
#
_symmetry.space_group_name_H-M   'P 1'
#
loop_
_entity.id
_entity.type
_entity.pdbx_description
1 polymer ?
#
loop_
_entity_poly.entity_id
_entity_poly.type
_entity_poly.pdbx_seq_one_letter_code
_entity_poly.pdbx_strand_id
1 'polypeptide(L)'
;MKKLFVLLGVGIIVLSFAWNSDQITNLLVHYKIPFNRAQAIAEAIIEEHTQYCKEIDPLIVLAIMKAESDFRNLVGDGGKAIGYMQLHAVATWYVANFYPSIRSFLIRIKHHSELIKFPVMQIRIGYRYLCLLYKFVCEGDLVCAIKRFNGDDGWEYYMRVLKAQQKILEVIQ
;
A
#
# COMPACT_ATOMS: atom_id res chain seq x y z
N MET A 1 16.40 -14.17 39.47
CA MET A 1 16.51 -14.94 38.22
C MET A 1 15.19 -15.65 38.01
N LYS A 2 14.45 -15.59 36.91
CA LYS A 2 14.58 -15.03 35.57
C LYS A 2 13.14 -15.09 35.04
N LYS A 3 12.66 -13.99 34.44
CA LYS A 3 11.67 -13.99 33.36
C LYS A 3 10.27 -14.56 33.67
N LEU A 4 9.40 -13.72 34.23
CA LEU A 4 8.03 -13.67 33.71
C LEU A 4 7.83 -12.27 33.12
N PHE A 5 8.17 -12.18 31.84
CA PHE A 5 8.05 -11.00 31.02
C PHE A 5 6.58 -10.54 31.04
N VAL A 6 6.35 -9.37 31.65
CA VAL A 6 5.72 -8.23 30.98
C VAL A 6 4.77 -8.64 29.86
N LEU A 7 3.54 -8.99 30.25
CA LEU A 7 2.34 -9.00 29.41
C LEU A 7 1.93 -7.54 29.07
N LEU A 8 2.86 -6.74 28.55
CA LEU A 8 2.57 -5.42 28.00
C LEU A 8 2.87 -5.44 26.50
N GLY A 9 1.82 -5.20 25.71
CA GLY A 9 1.97 -4.32 24.55
C GLY A 9 2.19 -4.99 23.20
N VAL A 10 1.34 -5.94 22.80
CA VAL A 10 0.90 -6.03 21.39
C VAL A 10 -0.58 -6.39 21.37
N GLY A 11 -1.40 -5.58 22.04
CA GLY A 11 -2.77 -5.45 21.59
C GLY A 11 -2.68 -4.82 20.22
N ILE A 12 -2.98 -5.59 19.16
CA ILE A 12 -3.26 -5.01 17.85
C ILE A 12 -4.48 -4.13 18.08
N ILE A 13 -4.25 -2.85 18.34
CA ILE A 13 -5.31 -1.87 18.34
C ILE A 13 -5.64 -1.68 16.86
N VAL A 14 -6.58 -2.50 16.37
CA VAL A 14 -7.30 -2.21 15.13
C VAL A 14 -8.23 -1.05 15.44
N LEU A 15 -7.67 0.16 15.59
CA LEU A 15 -8.46 1.36 15.46
C LEU A 15 -8.76 1.50 13.98
N SER A 16 -9.91 0.98 13.57
CA SER A 16 -10.51 1.35 12.30
C SER A 16 -10.86 2.84 12.40
N PHE A 17 -9.91 3.68 12.01
CA PHE A 17 -10.18 5.09 11.78
C PHE A 17 -11.04 5.19 10.52
N ALA A 18 -12.12 5.96 10.58
CA ALA A 18 -12.85 6.33 9.38
C ALA A 18 -12.00 7.35 8.60
N TRP A 19 -10.97 6.86 7.91
CA TRP A 19 -10.07 7.68 7.11
C TRP A 19 -10.87 8.37 6.01
N ASN A 20 -10.68 9.68 5.89
CA ASN A 20 -11.18 10.47 4.78
C ASN A 20 -10.03 11.04 3.93
N SER A 21 -10.38 11.57 2.76
CA SER A 21 -9.40 12.10 1.81
C SER A 21 -8.56 13.23 2.41
N ASP A 22 -9.16 14.11 3.23
CA ASP A 22 -8.45 15.26 3.83
C ASP A 22 -7.40 14.81 4.85
N GLN A 23 -7.73 13.83 5.69
CA GLN A 23 -6.78 13.25 6.65
C GLN A 23 -5.60 12.60 5.95
N ILE A 24 -5.86 11.80 4.91
CA ILE A 24 -4.79 11.17 4.11
C ILE A 24 -3.96 12.25 3.39
N THR A 25 -4.61 13.27 2.83
CA THR A 25 -3.93 14.39 2.16
C THR A 25 -2.96 15.09 3.10
N ASN A 26 -3.42 15.45 4.30
CA ASN A 26 -2.60 16.13 5.30
C ASN A 26 -1.41 15.26 5.74
N LEU A 27 -1.62 13.96 5.92
CA LEU A 27 -0.54 13.01 6.22
C LEU A 27 0.51 12.97 5.10
N LEU A 28 0.09 12.85 3.84
CA LEU A 28 1.00 12.79 2.70
C LEU A 28 1.77 14.10 2.50
N VAL A 29 1.13 15.25 2.78
CA VAL A 29 1.78 16.57 2.79
C VAL A 29 2.80 16.70 3.92
N HIS A 30 2.51 16.16 5.11
CA HIS A 30 3.47 16.07 6.21
C HIS A 30 4.75 15.34 5.75
N TYR A 31 4.58 14.24 5.01
CA TYR A 31 5.66 13.48 4.36
C TYR A 31 6.18 14.08 3.03
N LYS A 32 5.93 15.38 2.82
CA LYS A 32 6.51 16.18 1.71
C LYS A 32 6.05 15.79 0.31
N ILE A 33 4.93 15.08 0.18
CA ILE A 33 4.28 14.93 -1.14
C ILE A 33 3.59 16.27 -1.48
N PRO A 34 3.77 16.81 -2.70
CA PRO A 34 3.08 18.03 -3.13
C PRO A 34 1.56 17.92 -2.98
N PHE A 35 0.91 18.98 -2.49
CA PHE A 35 -0.51 18.98 -2.11
C PHE A 35 -1.43 18.39 -3.19
N ASN A 36 -1.34 18.86 -4.43
CA ASN A 36 -2.15 18.37 -5.55
C ASN A 36 -2.00 16.86 -5.80
N ARG A 37 -0.78 16.34 -5.62
CA ARG A 37 -0.50 14.92 -5.75
C ARG A 37 -0.99 14.14 -4.53
N ALA A 38 -0.80 14.68 -3.34
CA ALA A 38 -1.30 14.09 -2.10
C ALA A 38 -2.82 13.94 -2.13
N GLN A 39 -3.54 14.97 -2.56
CA GLN A 39 -4.99 14.96 -2.74
C GLN A 39 -5.44 13.88 -3.72
N ALA A 40 -4.85 13.85 -4.92
CA ALA A 40 -5.22 12.86 -5.93
C ALA A 40 -4.92 11.41 -5.49
N ILE A 41 -3.84 11.19 -4.73
CA ILE A 41 -3.53 9.89 -4.12
C ILE A 41 -4.55 9.54 -3.04
N ALA A 42 -4.88 10.48 -2.16
CA ALA A 42 -5.84 10.28 -1.08
C ALA A 42 -7.23 9.90 -1.62
N GLU A 43 -7.72 10.64 -2.61
CA GLU A 43 -8.97 10.35 -3.31
C GLU A 43 -8.94 8.95 -3.92
N ALA A 44 -7.83 8.56 -4.57
CA ALA A 44 -7.70 7.23 -5.13
C ALA A 44 -7.71 6.13 -4.06
N ILE A 45 -7.08 6.32 -2.90
CA ILE A 45 -7.11 5.34 -1.80
C ILE A 45 -8.54 5.16 -1.29
N ILE A 46 -9.28 6.26 -1.06
CA ILE A 46 -10.66 6.21 -0.58
C ILE A 46 -11.60 5.61 -1.62
N GLU A 47 -11.43 5.95 -2.89
CA GLU A 47 -12.21 5.37 -4.00
C GLU A 47 -11.97 3.86 -4.09
N GLU A 48 -10.71 3.41 -4.04
CA GLU A 48 -10.37 1.99 -4.12
C GLU A 48 -10.90 1.21 -2.91
N HIS A 49 -10.80 1.80 -1.71
CA HIS A 49 -11.38 1.25 -0.48
C HIS A 49 -12.90 1.08 -0.58
N THR A 50 -13.60 2.12 -1.01
CA THR A 50 -15.06 2.11 -1.04
C THR A 50 -15.64 1.24 -2.15
N GLN A 51 -14.97 1.16 -3.30
CA GLN A 51 -15.48 0.47 -4.49
C GLN A 51 -14.97 -0.97 -4.67
N TYR A 52 -13.73 -1.28 -4.28
CA TYR A 52 -13.08 -2.55 -4.65
C TYR A 52 -12.78 -3.48 -3.47
N CYS A 53 -12.35 -2.93 -2.32
CA CYS A 53 -11.97 -3.72 -1.14
C CYS A 53 -12.16 -2.91 0.14
N LYS A 54 -13.34 -3.01 0.77
CA LYS A 54 -13.64 -2.35 2.04
C LYS A 54 -12.95 -3.01 3.23
N GLU A 55 -12.52 -4.25 3.06
CA GLU A 55 -11.82 -5.05 4.06
C GLU A 55 -10.37 -4.60 4.26
N ILE A 56 -9.79 -3.92 3.26
CA ILE A 56 -8.46 -3.33 3.34
C ILE A 56 -8.60 -1.92 3.92
N ASP A 57 -8.12 -1.70 5.14
CA ASP A 57 -8.09 -0.37 5.75
C ASP A 57 -7.10 0.54 4.98
N PRO A 58 -7.47 1.78 4.62
CA PRO A 58 -6.57 2.77 4.01
C PRO A 58 -5.21 2.92 4.71
N LEU A 59 -5.17 2.77 6.04
CA LEU A 59 -3.94 2.82 6.82
C LEU A 59 -2.95 1.72 6.43
N ILE A 60 -3.42 0.54 6.03
CA ILE A 60 -2.53 -0.55 5.57
C ILE A 60 -1.83 -0.15 4.27
N VAL A 61 -2.55 0.49 3.35
CA VAL A 61 -1.98 0.96 2.08
C VAL A 61 -0.95 2.06 2.33
N LEU A 62 -1.26 3.01 3.23
CA LEU A 62 -0.31 4.04 3.64
C LEU A 62 0.94 3.44 4.33
N ALA A 63 0.76 2.41 5.16
CA ALA A 63 1.86 1.70 5.80
C ALA A 63 2.75 0.98 4.78
N ILE A 64 2.17 0.35 3.75
CA ILE A 64 2.92 -0.23 2.63
C ILE A 64 3.67 0.85 1.87
N MET A 65 3.04 1.97 1.51
CA MET A 65 3.71 3.09 0.83
C MET A 65 4.92 3.60 1.62
N LYS A 66 4.78 3.70 2.95
CA LYS A 66 5.86 4.10 3.83
C LYS A 66 6.96 3.02 3.92
N ALA A 67 6.58 1.75 4.04
CA ALA A 67 7.53 0.64 4.13
C ALA A 67 8.33 0.45 2.83
N GLU A 68 7.71 0.67 1.67
CA GLU A 68 8.30 0.46 0.34
C GLU A 68 9.20 1.61 -0.10
N SER A 69 8.75 2.85 0.09
CA SER A 69 9.43 4.00 -0.51
C SER A 69 9.65 5.18 0.44
N ASP A 70 9.17 5.06 1.68
CA ASP A 70 9.00 6.18 2.61
C ASP A 70 8.26 7.35 1.94
N PHE A 71 7.15 7.04 1.26
CA PHE A 71 6.31 7.98 0.53
C PHE A 71 7.00 8.71 -0.64
N ARG A 72 8.01 8.09 -1.26
CA ARG A 72 8.71 8.66 -2.43
C ARG A 72 8.31 7.97 -3.72
N ASN A 73 7.97 8.75 -4.73
CA ASN A 73 7.74 8.23 -6.07
C ASN A 73 9.10 7.99 -6.76
N LEU A 74 9.68 6.81 -6.57
CA LEU A 74 11.02 6.46 -7.07
C LEU A 74 11.03 5.14 -7.84
N VAL A 75 12.12 4.91 -8.58
CA VAL A 75 12.43 3.65 -9.25
C VAL A 75 13.42 2.87 -8.38
N GLY A 76 13.05 1.66 -7.96
CA GLY A 76 13.89 0.76 -7.16
C GLY A 76 14.30 -0.49 -7.92
N ASP A 77 14.95 -1.42 -7.21
CA ASP A 77 15.37 -2.74 -7.70
C ASP A 77 16.07 -2.73 -9.06
N GLY A 78 17.02 -1.80 -9.23
CA GLY A 78 17.78 -1.66 -10.47
C GLY A 78 16.91 -1.34 -11.70
N GLY A 79 15.78 -0.66 -11.51
CA GLY A 79 14.86 -0.28 -12.59
C GLY A 79 13.55 -1.08 -12.66
N LYS A 80 13.35 -2.06 -11.79
CA LYS A 80 12.26 -3.05 -11.89
C LYS A 80 11.04 -2.75 -11.04
N ALA A 81 11.23 -2.05 -9.92
CA ALA A 81 10.18 -1.69 -8.97
C ALA A 81 9.83 -0.20 -9.10
N ILE A 82 8.54 0.13 -9.20
CA ILE A 82 8.12 1.48 -9.58
C ILE A 82 7.17 2.10 -8.54
N GLY A 83 7.52 3.30 -8.10
CA GLY A 83 6.61 4.23 -7.45
C GLY A 83 6.41 4.00 -5.95
N TYR A 84 5.32 4.56 -5.42
CA TYR A 84 5.09 4.60 -3.97
C TYR A 84 5.05 3.23 -3.28
N MET A 85 4.57 2.21 -4.00
CA MET A 85 4.41 0.84 -3.50
C MET A 85 5.37 -0.14 -4.19
N GLN A 86 6.44 0.38 -4.84
CA GLN A 86 7.50 -0.42 -5.48
C GLN A 86 6.97 -1.57 -6.36
N LEU A 87 6.05 -1.25 -7.28
CA LEU A 87 5.36 -2.25 -8.07
C LEU A 87 6.28 -2.88 -9.12
N HIS A 88 6.35 -4.21 -9.14
CA HIS A 88 6.99 -4.99 -10.20
C HIS A 88 6.01 -5.28 -11.34
N ALA A 89 6.55 -5.43 -12.55
CA ALA A 89 5.75 -5.72 -13.76
C ALA A 89 4.85 -6.97 -13.59
N VAL A 90 5.34 -8.00 -12.90
CA VAL A 90 4.56 -9.23 -12.64
C VAL A 90 3.29 -8.92 -11.84
N ALA A 91 3.39 -8.10 -10.78
CA ALA A 91 2.23 -7.69 -9.99
C ALA A 91 1.27 -6.82 -10.81
N THR A 92 1.77 -5.88 -11.62
CA THR A 92 0.91 -5.04 -12.46
C THR A 92 0.16 -5.85 -13.50
N TRP A 93 0.81 -6.85 -14.12
CA TRP A 93 0.19 -7.74 -15.10
C TRP A 93 -0.80 -8.70 -14.45
N TYR A 94 -0.52 -9.18 -13.25
CA TYR A 94 -1.49 -9.95 -12.47
C TYR A 94 -2.78 -9.15 -12.26
N VAL A 95 -2.69 -7.90 -11.81
CA VAL A 95 -3.87 -7.01 -11.69
C VAL A 95 -4.56 -6.80 -13.03
N ALA A 96 -3.82 -6.59 -14.12
CA ALA A 96 -4.39 -6.38 -15.44
C ALA A 96 -5.22 -7.56 -15.97
N ASN A 97 -4.96 -8.78 -15.49
CA ASN A 97 -5.78 -9.95 -15.85
C ASN A 97 -7.19 -9.88 -15.26
N PHE A 98 -7.38 -9.17 -14.14
CA PHE A 98 -8.69 -9.00 -13.48
C PHE A 98 -9.37 -7.69 -13.86
N TYR A 99 -8.61 -6.66 -14.23
CA TYR A 99 -9.13 -5.32 -14.48
C TYR A 99 -8.81 -4.85 -15.92
N PRO A 100 -9.76 -4.96 -16.87
CA PRO A 100 -9.55 -4.55 -18.26
C PRO A 100 -9.10 -3.10 -18.45
N SER A 101 -9.56 -2.18 -17.59
CA SER A 101 -9.14 -0.78 -17.64
C SER A 101 -7.66 -0.60 -17.30
N ILE A 102 -7.14 -1.36 -16.34
CA ILE A 102 -5.70 -1.39 -16.01
C ILE A 102 -4.93 -2.01 -17.17
N ARG A 103 -5.42 -3.09 -17.77
CA ARG A 103 -4.79 -3.71 -18.96
C ARG A 103 -4.66 -2.73 -20.12
N SER A 104 -5.73 -2.03 -20.46
CA SER A 104 -5.72 -1.01 -21.52
C SER A 104 -4.76 0.13 -21.23
N PHE A 105 -4.65 0.56 -19.96
CA PHE A 105 -3.66 1.54 -19.53
C PHE A 105 -2.22 1.01 -19.69
N LEU A 106 -1.95 -0.22 -19.23
CA LEU A 106 -0.61 -0.82 -19.30
C LEU A 106 -0.15 -1.06 -20.74
N ILE A 107 -1.06 -1.38 -21.68
CA ILE A 107 -0.74 -1.49 -23.11
C ILE A 107 -0.37 -0.14 -23.72
N ARG A 108 -0.98 0.97 -23.23
CA ARG A 108 -0.69 2.32 -23.73
C ARG A 108 0.66 2.85 -23.27
N ILE A 109 1.11 2.50 -22.06
CA ILE A 109 2.45 2.85 -21.60
C ILE A 109 3.44 1.82 -22.16
N LYS A 110 4.49 2.26 -22.84
CA LYS A 110 5.34 1.34 -23.62
C LYS A 110 6.22 0.46 -22.75
N HIS A 111 6.60 0.96 -21.58
CA HIS A 111 7.48 0.28 -20.64
C HIS A 111 6.95 0.40 -19.21
N HIS A 112 7.15 -0.63 -18.40
CA HIS A 112 6.77 -0.65 -16.98
C HIS A 112 7.29 0.57 -16.22
N SER A 113 8.51 0.99 -16.52
CA SER A 113 9.14 2.18 -15.91
C SER A 113 8.37 3.48 -16.14
N GLU A 114 7.55 3.58 -17.19
CA GLU A 114 6.73 4.76 -17.44
C GLU A 114 5.63 4.96 -16.39
N LEU A 115 5.27 3.91 -15.65
CA LEU A 115 4.31 3.99 -14.54
C LEU A 115 4.73 5.04 -13.49
N ILE A 116 6.02 5.38 -13.40
CA ILE A 116 6.52 6.44 -12.51
C ILE A 116 5.84 7.80 -12.73
N LYS A 117 5.38 8.06 -13.96
CA LYS A 117 4.71 9.30 -14.36
C LYS A 117 3.25 9.37 -13.89
N PHE A 118 2.68 8.25 -13.42
CA PHE A 118 1.26 8.11 -13.13
C PHE A 118 1.01 7.71 -11.67
N PRO A 119 1.23 8.63 -10.70
CA PRO A 119 1.18 8.32 -9.28
C PRO A 119 -0.18 7.75 -8.84
N VAL A 120 -1.28 8.31 -9.31
CA VAL A 120 -2.64 7.78 -9.02
C VAL A 120 -2.81 6.35 -9.52
N MET A 121 -2.29 6.03 -10.71
CA MET A 121 -2.40 4.69 -11.26
C MET A 121 -1.53 3.68 -10.50
N GLN A 122 -0.38 4.09 -9.97
CA GLN A 122 0.41 3.25 -9.07
C GLN A 122 -0.42 2.83 -7.85
N ILE A 123 -1.12 3.79 -7.23
CA ILE A 123 -1.96 3.52 -6.05
C ILE A 123 -3.10 2.57 -6.40
N ARG A 124 -3.83 2.84 -7.49
CA ARG A 124 -4.93 1.96 -7.92
C ARG A 124 -4.46 0.53 -8.19
N ILE A 125 -3.32 0.37 -8.87
CA ILE A 125 -2.76 -0.96 -9.13
C ILE A 125 -2.32 -1.65 -7.83
N GLY A 126 -1.57 -0.95 -6.97
CA GLY A 126 -1.08 -1.53 -5.72
C GLY A 126 -2.20 -1.90 -4.75
N TYR A 127 -3.22 -1.04 -4.61
CA TYR A 127 -4.40 -1.33 -3.80
C TYR A 127 -5.11 -2.59 -4.30
N ARG A 128 -5.41 -2.64 -5.60
CA ARG A 128 -6.10 -3.79 -6.20
C ARG A 128 -5.26 -5.05 -6.11
N TYR A 129 -3.93 -4.95 -6.23
CA TYR A 129 -3.05 -6.10 -6.05
C TYR A 129 -3.19 -6.69 -4.65
N LEU A 130 -3.12 -5.85 -3.62
CA LEU A 130 -3.33 -6.28 -2.24
C LEU A 130 -4.73 -6.88 -2.04
N CYS A 131 -5.76 -6.28 -2.64
CA CYS A 131 -7.12 -6.83 -2.59
C CYS A 131 -7.24 -8.22 -3.24
N LEU A 132 -6.61 -8.42 -4.40
CA LEU A 132 -6.61 -9.72 -5.07
C LEU A 132 -5.86 -10.77 -4.26
N LEU A 133 -4.72 -10.41 -3.65
CA LEU A 133 -4.00 -11.30 -2.74
C LEU A 133 -4.89 -11.70 -1.55
N TYR A 134 -5.51 -10.72 -0.91
CA TYR A 134 -6.44 -10.91 0.20
C TYR A 134 -7.59 -11.86 -0.16
N LYS A 135 -8.29 -11.58 -1.27
CA LYS A 135 -9.50 -12.32 -1.67
C LYS A 135 -9.21 -13.72 -2.22
N PHE A 136 -8.18 -13.85 -3.07
CA PHE A 136 -8.02 -15.03 -3.92
C PHE A 136 -6.79 -15.88 -3.59
N VAL A 137 -5.80 -15.34 -2.89
CA VAL A 137 -4.54 -16.05 -2.58
C VAL A 137 -4.43 -16.38 -1.09
N CYS A 138 -5.01 -15.54 -0.25
CA CYS A 138 -4.93 -15.65 1.20
C CYS A 138 -6.29 -15.88 1.87
N GLU A 139 -7.35 -16.10 1.10
CA GLU A 139 -8.67 -16.51 1.61
C GLU A 139 -9.21 -15.62 2.76
N GLY A 140 -8.94 -14.31 2.68
CA GLY A 140 -9.35 -13.34 3.69
C GLY A 140 -8.36 -13.13 4.84
N ASP A 141 -7.17 -13.72 4.80
CA ASP A 141 -6.09 -13.44 5.75
C ASP A 141 -5.26 -12.22 5.29
N LEU A 142 -5.43 -11.10 5.99
CA LEU A 142 -4.72 -9.85 5.73
C LEU A 142 -3.22 -9.94 6.05
N VAL A 143 -2.82 -10.70 7.08
CA VAL A 143 -1.40 -10.89 7.41
C VAL A 143 -0.72 -11.64 6.28
N CYS A 144 -1.35 -12.72 5.78
CA CYS A 144 -0.89 -13.42 4.59
C CYS A 144 -0.79 -12.48 3.38
N ALA A 145 -1.81 -11.65 3.13
CA ALA A 145 -1.84 -10.76 1.97
C ALA A 145 -0.73 -9.70 2.01
N ILE A 146 -0.48 -9.12 3.19
CA ILE A 146 0.62 -8.16 3.39
C ILE A 146 1.95 -8.86 3.14
N LYS A 147 2.19 -10.05 3.73
CA LYS A 147 3.44 -10.79 3.52
C LYS A 147 3.70 -11.01 2.03
N ARG A 148 2.69 -11.56 1.32
CA ARG A 148 2.74 -11.86 -0.12
C ARG A 148 2.85 -10.65 -1.03
N PHE A 149 2.52 -9.44 -0.55
CA PHE A 149 2.65 -8.22 -1.35
C PHE A 149 4.09 -7.99 -1.82
N ASN A 150 5.09 -8.34 -1.00
CA ASN A 150 6.50 -8.26 -1.35
C ASN A 150 7.00 -9.46 -2.19
N GLY A 151 6.10 -10.36 -2.61
CA GLY A 151 6.45 -11.55 -3.41
C GLY A 151 7.01 -12.73 -2.61
N ASP A 152 6.99 -12.66 -1.28
CA ASP A 152 7.46 -13.72 -0.37
C ASP A 152 6.44 -13.95 0.76
N ASP A 153 6.57 -15.01 1.55
CA ASP A 153 5.75 -15.28 2.73
C ASP A 153 6.52 -15.07 4.05
N GLY A 154 7.57 -14.24 4.02
CA GLY A 154 8.40 -13.89 5.18
C GLY A 154 7.73 -12.94 6.18
N TRP A 155 7.99 -13.14 7.47
CA TRP A 155 7.53 -12.26 8.55
C TRP A 155 8.24 -10.90 8.59
N GLU A 156 9.46 -10.82 8.06
CA GLU A 156 10.24 -9.58 8.06
C GLU A 156 9.49 -8.44 7.38
N TYR A 157 8.88 -8.72 6.22
CA TYR A 157 8.14 -7.72 5.47
C TYR A 157 6.90 -7.22 6.24
N TYR A 158 6.14 -8.15 6.82
CA TYR A 158 4.99 -7.80 7.66
C TYR A 158 5.38 -6.91 8.84
N MET A 159 6.48 -7.24 9.52
CA MET A 159 7.00 -6.43 10.63
C MET A 159 7.45 -5.04 10.17
N ARG A 160 8.01 -4.92 8.95
CA ARG A 160 8.35 -3.63 8.34
C ARG A 160 7.10 -2.77 8.12
N VAL A 161 6.02 -3.36 7.61
CA VAL A 161 4.72 -2.69 7.41
C VAL A 161 4.10 -2.28 8.75
N LEU A 162 4.11 -3.15 9.77
CA LEU A 162 3.61 -2.80 11.11
C LEU A 162 4.38 -1.63 11.74
N LYS A 163 5.72 -1.63 11.62
CA LYS A 163 6.55 -0.51 12.10
C LYS A 163 6.24 0.78 11.35
N ALA A 164 5.96 0.68 10.05
CA ALA A 164 5.56 1.83 9.24
C ALA A 164 4.18 2.37 9.67
N GLN A 165 3.22 1.48 9.94
CA GLN A 165 1.90 1.83 10.48
C GLN A 165 2.02 2.58 11.81
N GLN A 166 2.82 2.07 12.75
CA GLN A 166 3.03 2.71 14.05
C GLN A 166 3.56 4.15 13.90
N LYS A 167 4.56 4.34 13.03
CA LYS A 167 5.10 5.68 12.74
C LYS A 167 4.07 6.63 12.10
N ILE A 168 3.11 6.10 11.34
CA ILE A 168 2.02 6.91 10.79
C ILE A 168 1.10 7.35 11.93
N LEU A 169 0.71 6.42 12.82
CA LEU A 169 -0.14 6.71 13.97
C LEU A 169 0.46 7.76 14.92
N GLU A 170 1.78 7.75 15.12
CA GLU A 170 2.50 8.76 15.92
C GLU A 170 2.43 10.18 15.35
N VAL A 171 2.12 10.35 14.06
CA VAL A 171 2.01 11.68 13.40
C VAL A 171 0.59 12.25 13.49
N ILE A 172 -0.42 11.39 13.64
CA ILE A 172 -1.85 11.76 13.62
C ILE A 172 -2.46 11.87 15.02
N GLN A 173 -1.76 11.42 16.07
CA GLN A 173 -2.12 11.58 17.47
C GLN A 173 -1.57 12.89 18.04
#